data_AF-A0A4R4V1S6-F1
#
_entry.id   AF-A0A4R4V1S6-F1
#
_cell.length_a   1.000
_cell.length_b   1.000
_cell.length_c   1.000
_cell.angle_alpha   90.00
_cell.angle_beta   90.00
_cell.angle_gamma   90.00
#
_symmetry.space_group_name_H-M   'P 1'
#
loop_
_entity.id
_entity.type
_entity.pdbx_description
1 polymer ?
#
loop_
_entity_poly.entity_id
_entity_poly.type
_entity_poly.pdbx_seq_one_letter_code
_entity_poly.pdbx_strand_id
1 'polypeptide(L)'
;MSSISPQPCDKCRMLVIPAYLFASGGVRIVLDAIPVTGGDYTMWPIGYDPENLRLLVARRPAQVAPPHEAPKLVLERWDGYRAADERTWYVEHQHDVTSAEIVERRGKE
;
A
#
# COMPACT_ATOMS: atom_id res chain seq x y z
N MET A 1 4.44 -6.84 -18.50
CA MET A 1 3.95 -6.57 -17.14
C MET A 1 5.07 -5.87 -16.39
N SER A 2 4.88 -4.62 -16.00
CA SER A 2 5.84 -3.87 -15.19
C SER A 2 5.91 -4.47 -13.79
N SER A 3 6.88 -5.35 -13.54
CA SER A 3 7.02 -6.00 -12.24
C SER A 3 7.62 -4.99 -11.26
N ILE A 4 6.81 -4.59 -10.28
CA ILE A 4 7.31 -3.95 -9.07
C ILE A 4 8.31 -4.93 -8.46
N SER A 5 9.59 -4.60 -8.54
CA SER A 5 10.68 -5.48 -8.09
C SER A 5 11.19 -4.92 -6.77
N PRO A 6 10.84 -5.54 -5.62
CA PRO A 6 11.36 -5.13 -4.34
C PRO A 6 12.89 -5.18 -4.32
N GLN A 7 13.52 -4.26 -3.61
CA GLN A 7 14.96 -4.21 -3.45
C GLN A 7 15.33 -4.33 -1.98
N PRO A 8 16.51 -4.89 -1.63
CA PRO A 8 16.94 -4.95 -0.25
C PRO A 8 17.23 -3.54 0.27
N CYS A 9 16.76 -3.23 1.47
CA CYS A 9 17.10 -2.01 2.20
C CYS A 9 18.60 -1.99 2.51
N ASP A 10 19.26 -0.86 2.30
CA ASP A 10 20.71 -0.75 2.48
C ASP A 10 21.17 -0.99 3.93
N LYS A 11 20.29 -0.76 4.91
CA LYS A 11 20.61 -0.89 6.34
C LYS A 11 20.27 -2.27 6.90
N CYS A 12 19.02 -2.70 6.80
CA CYS A 12 18.52 -3.93 7.43
C CYS A 12 18.36 -5.10 6.45
N ARG A 13 18.63 -4.90 5.14
CA ARG A 13 18.50 -5.91 4.08
C ARG A 13 17.08 -6.45 3.83
N MET A 14 16.07 -5.98 4.58
CA MET A 14 14.66 -6.28 4.35
C MET A 14 14.20 -5.76 2.98
N LEU A 15 13.26 -6.46 2.34
CA LEU A 15 12.76 -6.06 1.03
C LEU A 15 11.84 -4.84 1.13
N VAL A 16 12.15 -3.81 0.34
CA VAL A 16 11.45 -2.54 0.31
C VAL A 16 11.09 -2.10 -1.10
N ILE A 17 10.13 -1.18 -1.18
CA ILE A 17 9.62 -0.61 -2.43
C ILE A 17 9.68 0.92 -2.30
N PRO A 18 10.58 1.61 -3.03
CA PRO A 18 10.55 3.06 -3.09
C PRO A 18 9.37 3.54 -3.92
N ALA A 19 8.66 4.55 -3.43
CA ALA A 19 7.50 5.11 -4.09
C ALA A 19 7.36 6.62 -3.83
N TYR A 20 6.43 7.27 -4.52
CA TYR A 20 6.17 8.70 -4.45
C TYR A 20 4.73 9.00 -4.03
N LEU A 21 4.56 9.77 -2.97
CA LEU A 21 3.23 10.12 -2.45
C LEU A 21 2.53 11.10 -3.41
N PHE A 22 1.40 10.65 -3.97
CA PHE A 22 0.62 11.35 -4.99
C PHE A 22 0.19 12.75 -4.54
N ALA A 23 -0.30 12.86 -3.31
CA ALA A 23 -0.81 14.11 -2.74
C ALA A 23 0.29 15.13 -2.38
N SER A 24 1.57 14.75 -2.45
CA SER A 24 2.69 15.56 -1.94
C SER A 24 3.73 15.91 -3.01
N GLY A 25 3.36 15.85 -4.29
CA GLY A 25 4.16 16.44 -5.36
C GLY A 25 5.58 15.88 -5.51
N GLY A 26 5.81 14.61 -5.19
CA GLY A 26 7.12 13.97 -5.34
C GLY A 26 7.86 13.69 -4.03
N VAL A 27 7.18 13.74 -2.87
CA VAL A 27 7.74 13.16 -1.63
C VAL A 27 7.99 11.66 -1.84
N ARG A 28 9.26 11.28 -1.79
CA ARG A 28 9.70 9.89 -1.86
C ARG A 28 9.53 9.24 -0.48
N ILE A 29 8.88 8.09 -0.45
CA ILE A 29 8.77 7.23 0.73
C ILE A 29 9.28 5.83 0.40
N VAL A 30 9.53 5.03 1.44
CA VAL A 30 9.96 3.64 1.32
C VAL A 30 8.92 2.78 2.02
N LEU A 31 8.33 1.85 1.29
CA LEU A 31 7.34 0.91 1.80
C LEU A 31 7.98 -0.45 2.07
N ASP A 32 7.49 -1.19 3.06
CA ASP A 32 7.79 -2.62 3.16
C ASP A 32 7.19 -3.39 1.98
N ALA A 33 7.91 -4.40 1.48
CA ALA A 33 7.45 -5.16 0.33
C ALA A 33 6.27 -6.12 0.62
N ILE A 34 6.01 -6.42 1.90
CA ILE A 34 4.94 -7.33 2.32
C ILE A 34 3.73 -6.50 2.77
N PRO A 35 2.61 -6.53 2.02
CA PRO A 35 1.39 -5.86 2.43
C PRO A 35 0.70 -6.61 3.58
N VAL A 36 -0.01 -5.87 4.44
CA VAL A 36 -0.68 -6.38 5.64
C VAL A 36 -2.06 -5.73 5.84
N THR A 37 -2.97 -6.44 6.48
CA THR A 37 -4.22 -5.84 6.99
C THR A 37 -3.88 -4.77 8.04
N GLY A 38 -4.55 -3.63 8.00
CA GLY A 38 -4.26 -2.48 8.88
C GLY A 38 -3.12 -1.57 8.42
N GLY A 39 -2.55 -1.79 7.24
CA GLY A 39 -1.59 -0.85 6.64
C GLY A 39 -2.24 0.45 6.13
N ASP A 40 -1.42 1.36 5.60
CA ASP A 40 -1.82 2.75 5.32
C ASP A 40 -1.75 3.15 3.86
N TYR A 41 -1.09 2.38 3.00
CA TYR A 41 -0.79 2.82 1.64
C TYR A 41 -1.23 1.81 0.60
N THR A 42 -1.74 2.32 -0.51
CA THR A 42 -1.83 1.55 -1.76
C THR A 42 -0.84 2.12 -2.76
N MET A 43 -0.38 1.28 -3.68
CA MET A 43 0.54 1.66 -4.74
C MET A 43 0.02 1.24 -6.10
N TRP A 44 0.32 2.04 -7.11
CA TRP A 44 0.06 1.69 -8.50
C TRP A 44 1.23 2.17 -9.37
N PRO A 45 1.68 1.34 -10.32
CA PRO A 45 2.70 1.77 -11.27
C PRO A 45 2.13 2.85 -12.19
N ILE A 46 2.88 3.95 -12.36
CA ILE A 46 2.62 4.95 -13.40
C ILE A 46 3.84 5.03 -14.30
N GLY A 47 3.60 4.78 -15.59
CA GLY A 47 4.61 4.85 -16.63
C GLY A 47 4.35 3.80 -17.70
N TYR A 48 4.47 4.22 -18.97
CA TYR A 48 4.48 3.32 -20.12
C TYR A 48 5.90 2.84 -20.46
N ASP A 49 6.90 3.54 -19.97
CA ASP A 49 8.32 3.25 -20.16
C ASP A 49 8.85 2.43 -18.96
N PRO A 50 9.30 1.19 -19.18
CA PRO A 50 9.93 0.35 -18.15
C PRO A 50 11.11 1.04 -17.43
N GLU A 51 11.83 1.94 -18.11
CA GLU A 51 12.99 2.63 -17.54
C GLU A 51 12.62 3.84 -16.68
N ASN A 52 11.36 4.29 -16.72
CA ASN A 52 10.85 5.43 -15.93
C ASN A 52 9.53 5.09 -15.21
N LEU A 53 9.37 3.82 -14.83
CA LEU A 53 8.27 3.40 -13.97
C LEU A 53 8.41 4.08 -12.60
N ARG A 54 7.57 5.07 -12.34
CA ARG A 54 7.41 5.63 -11.00
C ARG A 54 6.27 4.90 -10.32
N LEU A 55 6.50 4.43 -9.10
CA LEU A 55 5.44 3.93 -8.25
C LEU A 55 4.82 5.10 -7.52
N LEU A 56 3.54 5.37 -7.78
CA LEU A 56 2.80 6.34 -6.98
C LEU A 56 2.06 5.61 -5.87
N VAL A 57 1.96 6.30 -4.74
CA VAL A 57 1.25 5.82 -3.56
C VAL A 57 0.24 6.85 -3.09
N ALA A 58 -0.85 6.36 -2.51
CA ALA A 58 -1.84 7.16 -1.79
C ALA A 58 -2.10 6.52 -0.44
N ARG A 59 -2.49 7.37 0.51
CA ARG A 59 -3.01 6.91 1.79
C ARG A 59 -4.30 6.11 1.59
N ARG A 60 -4.51 5.13 2.46
CA ARG A 60 -5.70 4.33 2.59
C ARG A 60 -6.89 5.28 2.77
N PRO A 61 -7.89 5.22 1.88
CA PRO A 61 -9.10 6.00 2.05
C PRO A 61 -9.91 5.42 3.22
N ALA A 62 -10.72 6.26 3.86
CA ALA A 62 -11.63 5.80 4.93
C ALA A 62 -12.68 4.80 4.41
N GLN A 63 -13.03 4.88 3.12
CA GLN A 63 -13.96 3.97 2.46
C GLN A 63 -13.44 3.58 1.08
N VAL A 64 -13.72 2.35 0.66
CA VAL A 64 -13.48 1.89 -0.72
C VAL A 64 -14.79 1.73 -1.47
N ALA A 65 -14.79 2.09 -2.75
CA ALA A 65 -15.91 1.85 -3.64
C ALA A 65 -16.11 0.34 -3.87
N PRO A 66 -17.35 -0.11 -4.13
CA PRO A 66 -17.60 -1.49 -4.50
C PRO A 66 -16.92 -1.86 -5.83
N PRO A 67 -16.59 -3.14 -6.05
CA PRO A 67 -16.12 -3.60 -7.35
C PRO A 67 -17.15 -3.30 -8.44
N HIS A 68 -16.68 -2.82 -9.58
CA HIS A 68 -17.57 -2.39 -10.67
C HIS A 68 -18.49 -3.51 -11.17
N GLU A 69 -17.98 -4.74 -11.18
CA GLU A 69 -18.69 -5.95 -11.66
C GLU A 69 -19.39 -6.73 -10.54
N ALA A 70 -19.51 -6.17 -9.32
CA ALA A 70 -20.15 -6.88 -8.22
C ALA A 70 -21.65 -7.09 -8.47
N PRO A 71 -22.23 -8.25 -8.08
CA PRO A 71 -23.66 -8.49 -8.19
C PRO A 71 -24.48 -7.44 -7.44
N LYS A 72 -25.71 -7.15 -7.92
CA LYS A 72 -26.58 -6.11 -7.35
C LYS A 72 -26.80 -6.26 -5.83
N LEU A 73 -26.97 -7.50 -5.35
CA LEU A 73 -27.13 -7.80 -3.91
C LEU A 73 -25.87 -7.44 -3.10
N VAL A 74 -24.69 -7.57 -3.68
CA VAL A 74 -23.41 -7.18 -3.04
C VAL A 74 -23.29 -5.66 -3.01
N LEU A 75 -23.66 -4.98 -4.10
CA LEU A 75 -23.68 -3.52 -4.17
C LEU A 75 -24.62 -2.91 -3.11
N GLU A 76 -25.82 -3.48 -2.95
CA GLU A 76 -26.82 -3.03 -1.97
C GLU A 76 -26.38 -3.18 -0.52
N ARG A 77 -25.46 -4.12 -0.23
CA ARG A 77 -24.95 -4.41 1.11
C ARG A 77 -23.47 -4.03 1.29
N TRP A 78 -22.94 -3.22 0.36
CA TRP A 78 -21.53 -2.89 0.37
C TRP A 78 -21.18 -1.99 1.56
N ASP A 79 -20.34 -2.52 2.45
CA ASP A 79 -19.76 -1.76 3.54
C ASP A 79 -18.35 -1.32 3.14
N GLY A 80 -18.25 -0.11 2.61
CA GLY A 80 -16.98 0.45 2.13
C GLY A 80 -15.97 0.71 3.25
N TYR A 81 -16.41 0.91 4.50
CA TYR A 81 -15.51 1.10 5.64
C TYR A 81 -14.87 -0.24 6.03
N ARG A 82 -15.71 -1.26 6.27
CA ARG A 82 -15.22 -2.60 6.61
C ARG A 82 -14.33 -3.16 5.48
N ALA A 83 -14.72 -2.95 4.22
CA ALA A 83 -13.91 -3.37 3.09
C ALA A 83 -12.56 -2.63 3.00
N ALA A 84 -12.47 -1.39 3.50
CA ALA A 84 -11.18 -0.68 3.59
C ALA A 84 -10.30 -1.24 4.72
N ASP A 85 -10.90 -1.66 5.84
CA ASP A 85 -10.19 -2.23 6.98
C ASP A 85 -9.70 -3.67 6.75
N GLU A 86 -10.49 -4.49 6.07
CA GLU A 86 -10.15 -5.91 5.80
C GLU A 86 -9.10 -6.07 4.69
N ARG A 87 -8.90 -5.05 3.85
CA ARG A 87 -7.99 -5.12 2.71
C ARG A 87 -6.53 -5.05 3.16
N THR A 88 -5.65 -5.70 2.41
CA THR A 88 -4.20 -5.60 2.61
C THR A 88 -3.66 -4.31 2.01
N TRP A 89 -2.89 -3.56 2.79
CA TRP A 89 -2.24 -2.32 2.41
C TRP A 89 -0.75 -2.39 2.74
N TYR A 90 0.04 -1.45 2.22
CA TYR A 90 1.45 -1.31 2.55
C TYR A 90 1.64 -0.38 3.75
N VAL A 91 2.76 -0.54 4.44
CA VAL A 91 3.20 0.35 5.52
C VAL A 91 4.52 1.00 5.16
N GLU A 92 4.79 2.16 5.75
CA GLU A 92 6.11 2.79 5.66
C GLU A 92 7.15 1.93 6.38
N HIS A 93 8.26 1.66 5.70
CA HIS A 93 9.31 0.77 6.17
C HIS A 93 9.93 1.30 7.46
N GLN A 94 10.08 0.41 8.45
CA GLN A 94 10.87 0.66 9.65
C GLN A 94 11.99 -0.37 9.74
N HIS A 95 13.21 0.08 10.05
CA HIS A 95 14.37 -0.80 10.10
C HIS A 95 14.21 -1.86 11.18
N ASP A 96 14.54 -3.11 10.84
CA ASP A 96 14.51 -4.27 11.73
C ASP A 96 13.13 -4.55 12.37
N VAL A 97 12.05 -4.12 11.72
CA VAL A 97 10.66 -4.35 12.14
C VAL A 97 9.84 -4.80 10.94
N THR A 98 9.07 -5.87 11.10
CA THR A 98 8.19 -6.38 10.04
C THR A 98 6.93 -5.54 9.88
N SER A 99 6.31 -5.59 8.69
CA SER A 99 5.03 -4.90 8.43
C SER A 99 3.95 -5.21 9.47
N ALA A 100 3.88 -6.45 9.95
CA ALA A 100 2.89 -6.89 10.93
C ALA A 100 3.15 -6.26 12.31
N GLU A 101 4.41 -6.23 12.75
CA GLU A 101 4.80 -5.60 14.01
C GLU A 101 4.57 -4.09 14.00
N ILE A 102 4.76 -3.42 12.84
CA ILE A 102 4.45 -1.99 12.69
C ILE A 102 2.97 -1.73 12.99
N VAL A 103 2.06 -2.54 12.42
CA VAL A 103 0.62 -2.41 12.66
C VAL A 103 0.28 -2.74 14.11
N GLU A 104 0.84 -3.79 14.68
CA GLU A 104 0.57 -4.20 16.06
C GLU A 104 0.96 -3.11 17.08
N ARG A 105 2.11 -2.44 16.87
CA ARG A 105 2.58 -1.37 17.77
C ARG A 105 1.62 -0.19 17.82
N ARG A 106 1.04 0.20 16.69
CA ARG A 106 0.08 1.32 16.59
C ARG A 106 -1.24 1.03 17.26
N GLY A 107 -1.70 -0.22 17.26
CA GLY A 107 -2.93 -0.63 17.96
C GLY A 107 -2.82 -0.59 19.48
N LYS A 108 -1.62 -0.35 20.02
CA LYS A 108 -1.34 -0.27 21.47
C LYS A 108 -1.09 1.18 21.95
N GLU A 109 -1.04 2.14 21.03
CA GLU A 109 -0.93 3.59 21.31
C GLU A 109 -2.32 4.23 21.44
#